data_AF-A0A0U5E5M1-F1
#
_entry.id   AF-A0A0U5E5M1-F1
#
_cell.length_a   1.000
_cell.length_b   1.000
_cell.length_c   1.000
_cell.angle_alpha   90.00
_cell.angle_beta   90.00
_cell.angle_gamma   90.00
#
_symmetry.space_group_name_H-M   'P 1'
#
loop_
_entity.id
_entity.type
_entity.pdbx_description
1 polymer ?
#
loop_
_entity_poly.entity_id
_entity_poly.type
_entity_poly.pdbx_seq_one_letter_code
_entity_poly.pdbx_strand_id
1 'polypeptide(L)'
;MRRCDAWDCGFAPPTPRMQYTATAFAQPIRRVFALVFRVEETPVPREDAGARYQLKVSDRSWNSLYLPLAHLVESAARRVVRLQSGNVRVYLGWTLVTLLVLLWIVSA
;
A
#
# COMPACT_ATOMS: atom_id res chain seq x y z
N MET A 1 -17.56 43.50 4.42
CA MET A 1 -17.35 42.38 5.36
C MET A 1 -16.86 42.95 6.68
N ARG A 2 -17.59 42.76 7.79
CA ARG A 2 -17.15 43.21 9.12
C ARG A 2 -16.18 42.17 9.67
N ARG A 3 -14.95 42.58 9.99
CA ARG A 3 -14.01 41.73 10.73
C ARG A 3 -14.43 41.77 12.19
N CYS A 4 -14.68 40.61 12.76
CA CYS A 4 -14.93 40.39 14.18
C CYS A 4 -13.87 39.42 14.68
N ASP A 5 -13.57 39.45 15.98
CA ASP A 5 -12.59 38.54 16.55
C ASP A 5 -13.01 37.07 16.41
N ALA A 6 -12.01 36.20 16.32
CA ALA A 6 -12.23 34.76 16.29
C ALA A 6 -12.93 34.31 17.59
N TRP A 7 -13.90 33.41 17.47
CA TRP A 7 -14.61 32.89 18.62
C TRP A 7 -13.67 32.01 19.46
N ASP A 8 -13.16 32.55 20.57
CA ASP A 8 -12.25 31.86 21.48
C ASP A 8 -12.96 31.09 22.61
N CYS A 9 -14.27 30.82 22.51
CA CYS A 9 -15.05 30.12 23.54
C CYS A 9 -14.90 30.69 24.98
N GLY A 10 -14.49 31.96 25.13
CA GLY A 10 -14.22 32.60 26.42
C GLY A 10 -12.79 32.42 26.96
N PHE A 11 -11.84 31.93 26.16
CA PHE A 11 -10.43 31.79 26.53
C PHE A 11 -9.57 32.97 26.03
N ALA A 12 -8.35 33.08 26.59
CA ALA A 12 -7.35 34.09 26.23
C ALA A 12 -6.98 34.05 24.73
N PRO A 13 -6.43 35.15 24.16
CA PRO A 13 -6.10 35.22 22.75
C PRO A 13 -5.27 34.01 22.28
N PRO A 14 -5.59 33.43 21.11
CA PRO A 14 -4.99 32.18 20.66
C PRO A 14 -3.48 32.37 20.47
N THR A 15 -2.70 31.64 21.26
CA THR A 15 -1.24 31.67 21.15
C THR A 15 -0.77 30.73 20.04
N PRO A 16 0.41 30.95 19.43
CA PRO A 16 0.95 30.06 18.39
C PRO A 16 1.07 28.59 18.81
N ARG A 17 1.09 28.29 20.12
CA ARG A 17 1.16 26.92 20.67
C ARG A 17 -0.18 26.18 20.62
N MET A 18 -1.30 26.90 20.48
CA MET A 18 -2.63 26.32 20.32
C MET A 18 -2.93 25.92 18.87
N GLN A 19 -2.04 26.26 17.94
CA GLN A 19 -2.19 25.88 16.53
C GLN A 19 -1.95 24.39 16.36
N TYR A 20 -2.71 23.78 15.46
CA TYR A 20 -2.49 22.40 15.06
C TYR A 20 -1.07 22.25 14.49
N THR A 21 -0.32 21.29 15.03
CA THR A 21 0.96 20.88 14.46
C THR A 21 0.72 20.09 13.16
N ALA A 22 1.72 20.07 12.29
CA ALA A 22 1.69 19.26 11.06
C ALA A 22 1.40 17.77 11.36
N THR A 23 1.85 17.27 12.53
CA THR A 23 1.57 15.91 12.98
C THR A 23 0.09 15.68 13.30
N ALA A 24 -0.59 16.63 13.92
CA ALA A 24 -2.01 16.55 14.23
C ALA A 24 -2.87 16.63 12.96
N PHE A 25 -2.47 17.46 12.00
CA PHE A 25 -3.13 17.53 10.69
C PHE A 25 -2.99 16.24 9.88
N ALA A 26 -1.81 15.59 9.94
CA ALA A 26 -1.57 14.33 9.24
C ALA A 26 -2.21 13.10 9.91
N GLN A 27 -2.64 13.20 11.17
CA GLN A 27 -3.23 12.09 11.94
C GLN A 27 -4.43 11.39 11.25
N PRO A 28 -5.48 12.10 10.78
CA PRO A 28 -6.62 11.44 10.13
C PRO A 28 -6.22 10.76 8.81
N ILE A 29 -5.35 11.39 8.02
CA ILE A 29 -4.83 10.82 6.77
C ILE A 29 -4.08 9.51 7.09
N ARG A 30 -3.21 9.53 8.10
CA ARG A 30 -2.48 8.35 8.56
C ARG A 30 -3.42 7.24 9.04
N ARG A 31 -4.54 7.57 9.68
CA ARG A 31 -5.55 6.60 10.16
C ARG A 31 -6.33 5.96 9.01
N VAL A 32 -6.70 6.72 7.98
CA VAL A 32 -7.37 6.19 6.78
C VAL A 32 -6.43 5.27 6.00
N PHE A 33 -5.17 5.69 5.85
CA PHE A 33 -4.14 4.90 5.16
C PHE A 33 -3.45 3.87 6.07
N ALA A 34 -3.90 3.69 7.32
CA ALA A 34 -3.34 2.69 8.25
C ALA A 34 -3.57 1.25 7.77
N LEU A 35 -4.57 1.02 6.92
CA LEU A 35 -4.81 -0.26 6.27
C LEU A 35 -3.68 -0.62 5.27
N VAL A 36 -3.05 0.40 4.66
CA VAL A 36 -1.98 0.27 3.67
C VAL A 36 -0.60 0.39 4.31
N PHE A 37 -0.46 1.25 5.32
CA PHE A 37 0.78 1.53 6.03
C PHE A 37 0.64 1.18 7.50
N ARG A 38 1.44 0.24 8.02
CA ARG A 38 1.43 -0.04 9.47
C ARG A 38 2.25 1.02 10.16
N VAL A 39 1.54 1.95 10.79
CA VAL A 39 2.12 3.04 11.55
C VAL A 39 2.11 2.63 13.02
N GLU A 40 3.26 2.20 13.54
CA GLU A 40 3.44 1.91 14.96
C GLU A 40 3.88 3.19 15.68
N GLU A 41 3.01 3.76 16.51
CA GLU A 41 3.32 4.86 17.41
C GLU A 41 3.68 4.29 18.78
N THR A 42 4.98 4.17 19.07
CA THR A 42 5.44 3.75 20.40
C THR A 42 5.82 4.99 21.20
N PRO A 43 5.17 5.29 22.33
CA PRO A 43 5.63 6.35 23.23
C PRO A 43 6.96 5.91 23.85
N VAL A 44 8.03 6.64 23.59
CA VAL A 44 9.31 6.44 24.30
C VAL A 44 9.22 7.24 25.61
N PRO A 45 9.22 6.58 26.78
CA PRO A 45 9.27 7.29 28.04
C PRO A 45 10.66 7.93 28.18
N ARG A 46 10.70 9.21 28.52
CA ARG A 46 11.91 9.84 29.06
C ARG A 46 11.58 10.30 30.47
N GLU A 47 12.49 10.07 31.40
CA GLU A 47 12.37 10.46 32.81
C GLU A 47 12.32 11.99 33.00
N ASP A 48 12.73 12.78 31.98
CA ASP A 48 12.75 14.24 32.05
C ASP A 48 11.94 14.89 30.90
N ALA A 49 10.77 15.41 31.27
CA ALA A 49 10.10 16.60 30.72
C ALA A 49 9.86 16.75 29.19
N GLY A 50 9.76 15.67 28.41
CA GLY A 50 9.29 15.78 27.04
C GLY A 50 9.16 14.47 26.28
N ALA A 51 7.94 13.97 26.11
CA ALA A 51 7.66 12.82 25.27
C ALA A 51 7.92 13.18 23.79
N ARG A 52 9.00 12.64 23.21
CA ARG A 52 9.22 12.68 21.75
C ARG A 52 8.49 11.51 21.11
N TYR A 53 7.55 11.83 20.22
CA TYR A 53 6.93 10.84 19.35
C TYR A 53 7.90 10.46 18.23
N GLN A 54 8.37 9.21 18.22
CA GLN A 54 9.13 8.65 17.10
C GLN A 54 8.17 7.92 16.17
N LEU A 55 8.07 8.40 14.93
CA LEU A 55 7.28 7.75 13.88
C LEU A 55 8.15 6.72 13.17
N LYS A 56 7.84 5.43 13.32
CA LYS A 56 8.44 4.39 12.47
C LYS A 56 7.39 3.96 11.44
N VAL A 57 7.52 4.51 10.23
CA VAL A 57 6.68 4.12 9.10
C VAL A 57 7.32 2.88 8.48
N SER A 58 6.66 1.73 8.60
CA SER A 58 7.10 0.50 7.96
C SER A 58 6.05 0.05 6.94
N ASP A 59 6.47 -0.09 5.69
CA ASP A 59 5.61 -0.38 4.55
C ASP A 59 5.10 -1.83 4.56
N ARG A 60 3.97 -2.05 5.22
CA ARG A 60 3.23 -3.31 5.21
C ARG A 60 2.81 -3.72 3.80
N SER A 61 2.52 -2.74 2.94
CA SER A 61 2.15 -2.92 1.54
C SER A 61 3.26 -3.56 0.71
N TRP A 62 4.53 -3.16 0.92
CA TRP A 62 5.67 -3.75 0.21
C TRP A 62 5.77 -5.24 0.47
N ASN A 63 5.71 -5.66 1.74
CA ASN A 63 5.85 -7.07 2.09
C ASN A 63 4.60 -7.89 1.74
N SER A 64 3.42 -7.28 1.74
CA SER A 64 2.15 -7.99 1.49
C SER A 64 1.71 -8.02 0.02
N LEU A 65 2.23 -7.14 -0.85
CA LEU A 65 1.96 -7.19 -2.29
C LEU A 65 3.12 -7.79 -3.07
N TYR A 66 4.36 -7.40 -2.75
CA TYR A 66 5.52 -7.78 -3.55
C TYR A 66 5.89 -9.26 -3.38
N LEU A 67 5.90 -9.77 -2.14
CA LEU A 67 6.21 -11.19 -1.88
C LEU A 67 5.20 -12.16 -2.50
N PRO A 68 3.87 -12.02 -2.31
CA PRO A 68 2.94 -12.96 -2.94
C PRO A 68 2.97 -12.88 -4.46
N LEU A 69 3.17 -11.69 -5.04
CA LEU A 69 3.30 -11.55 -6.48
C LEU A 69 4.55 -12.29 -7.00
N ALA A 70 5.70 -12.13 -6.34
CA ALA A 70 6.93 -12.85 -6.67
C ALA A 70 6.74 -14.38 -6.58
N HIS A 71 6.10 -14.86 -5.51
CA HIS A 71 5.79 -16.29 -5.35
C HIS A 71 4.80 -16.81 -6.41
N LEU A 72 3.81 -16.02 -6.80
CA LEU A 72 2.88 -16.38 -7.87
C LEU A 72 3.59 -16.52 -9.20
N VAL A 73 4.43 -15.55 -9.57
CA VAL A 73 5.24 -15.58 -10.82
C VAL A 73 6.15 -16.79 -10.83
N GLU A 74 6.84 -17.06 -9.72
CA GLU A 74 7.73 -18.22 -9.62
C GLU A 74 6.97 -19.56 -9.70
N SER A 75 5.78 -19.63 -9.07
CA SER A 75 4.90 -20.81 -9.17
C SER A 75 4.37 -21.02 -10.58
N ALA A 76 4.04 -19.95 -11.30
CA ALA A 76 3.60 -19.98 -12.68
C ALA A 76 4.73 -20.44 -13.59
N ALA A 77 5.94 -19.88 -13.43
CA ALA A 77 7.13 -20.30 -14.16
C ALA A 77 7.41 -21.80 -13.95
N ARG A 78 7.37 -22.30 -12.71
CA ARG A 78 7.53 -23.75 -12.43
C ARG A 78 6.44 -24.62 -13.07
N ARG A 79 5.20 -24.14 -13.16
CA ARG A 79 4.12 -24.86 -13.85
C ARG A 79 4.35 -24.90 -15.35
N VAL A 80 4.76 -23.78 -15.95
CA VAL A 80 5.08 -23.68 -17.39
C VAL A 80 6.27 -24.59 -17.72
N VAL A 81 7.33 -24.57 -16.91
CA VAL A 81 8.48 -25.45 -17.08
C VAL A 81 8.06 -26.93 -17.01
N ARG A 82 7.23 -27.32 -16.03
CA ARG A 82 6.70 -28.69 -15.95
C ARG A 82 5.81 -29.07 -17.14
N LEU A 83 5.07 -28.11 -17.70
CA LEU A 83 4.27 -28.33 -18.91
C LEU A 83 5.16 -28.53 -20.14
N GLN A 84 6.28 -27.81 -20.21
CA GLN A 84 7.19 -27.78 -21.34
C GLN A 84 8.21 -28.94 -21.33
N SER A 85 8.59 -29.46 -20.15
CA SER A 85 9.76 -30.34 -19.99
C SER A 85 9.51 -31.85 -20.09
N GLY A 86 8.34 -32.35 -20.53
CA GLY A 86 8.11 -33.81 -20.49
C GLY A 86 7.08 -34.43 -21.41
N ASN A 87 6.22 -33.67 -22.09
CA ASN A 87 5.17 -34.27 -22.90
C ASN A 87 5.04 -33.58 -24.25
N VAL A 88 5.58 -34.21 -25.30
CA VAL A 88 5.45 -33.79 -26.71
C VAL A 88 3.97 -33.52 -27.08
N ARG A 89 3.05 -34.18 -26.40
CA ARG A 89 1.60 -34.03 -26.51
C ARG A 89 1.09 -32.62 -26.16
N VAL A 90 1.74 -31.92 -25.22
CA VAL A 90 1.40 -30.53 -24.84
C VAL A 90 1.80 -29.56 -25.95
N TYR A 91 2.97 -29.74 -26.54
CA TYR A 91 3.40 -28.96 -27.71
C TYR A 91 2.42 -29.13 -28.86
N LEU A 92 2.08 -30.37 -29.21
CA LEU A 92 1.12 -30.67 -30.27
C LEU A 92 -0.26 -30.02 -30.01
N GLY A 93 -0.73 -30.04 -28.77
CA GLY A 93 -1.97 -29.39 -28.37
C GLY A 93 -1.93 -27.87 -28.54
N TRP A 94 -0.85 -27.22 -28.09
CA TRP A 94 -0.66 -25.78 -28.28
C TRP A 94 -0.60 -25.40 -29.76
N THR A 95 0.12 -26.15 -30.59
CA THR A 95 0.20 -25.89 -32.03
C THR A 95 -1.15 -26.07 -32.72
N LEU A 96 -1.93 -27.09 -32.33
CA LEU A 96 -3.29 -27.29 -32.84
C LEU A 96 -4.20 -26.11 -32.46
N VAL A 97 -4.15 -25.67 -31.20
CA VAL A 97 -4.97 -24.55 -30.71
C VAL A 97 -4.58 -23.25 -31.41
N THR A 98 -3.29 -22.95 -31.55
CA THR A 98 -2.86 -21.75 -32.28
C THR A 98 -3.29 -21.79 -33.74
N LEU A 99 -3.23 -22.95 -34.40
CA LEU A 99 -3.74 -23.13 -35.76
C LEU A 99 -5.25 -22.92 -35.84
N LEU A 100 -6.04 -23.45 -34.90
CA LEU A 100 -7.49 -23.26 -34.86
C LEU A 100 -7.88 -21.80 -34.63
N VAL A 101 -7.18 -21.11 -33.73
CA VAL A 101 -7.39 -19.68 -33.46
C VAL A 101 -7.03 -18.84 -34.68
N LEU A 102 -5.89 -19.12 -35.31
CA LEU A 102 -5.46 -18.41 -36.52
C LEU A 102 -6.45 -18.64 -37.67
N LEU A 103 -6.91 -19.89 -37.84
CA LEU A 103 -7.94 -20.23 -38.82
C LEU A 103 -9.23 -19.48 -38.52
N TRP A 104 -9.67 -19.45 -37.27
CA TRP A 104 -10.89 -18.75 -36.86
C TRP A 104 -10.80 -17.26 -37.19
N ILE A 105 -9.68 -16.61 -36.88
CA ILE A 105 -9.43 -15.18 -37.18
C ILE A 105 -9.45 -14.92 -38.69
N VAL A 106 -8.89 -15.81 -39.51
CA VAL A 106 -8.85 -15.64 -40.97
C VAL A 106 -10.19 -15.98 -41.63
N SER A 107 -10.94 -16.92 -41.06
CA SER A 107 -12.26 -17.34 -41.57
C SER A 107 -13.43 -16.48 -41.10
N ALA A 108 -13.22 -15.65 -40.08
CA ALA A 108 -14.16 -14.66 -39.57
C ALA A 108 -14.03 -13.35 -40.35
#